data_AF-X8IKM5-F1
#
_entry.id   AF-X8IKM5-F1
#
_cell.length_a   1.000
_cell.length_b   1.000
_cell.length_c   1.000
_cell.angle_alpha   90.00
_cell.angle_beta   90.00
_cell.angle_gamma   90.00
#
_symmetry.space_group_name_H-M   'P 1'
#
loop_
_entity.id
_entity.type
_entity.pdbx_description
1 polymer ?
#
loop_
_entity_poly.entity_id
_entity_poly.type
_entity_poly.pdbx_seq_one_letter_code
_entity_poly.pdbx_strand_id
1 'polypeptide(L)'
;MNKISINNFSEVEIKILNKLNEYGKGYIVGGAIRDILLSLKPKDVDFATNLPYGILKTLFSEYTPKETGKSFGVLRIRINNIDYEIAKFRKDIYGKEKKVSFVDDIRNDLARRDFTINAMAYNQKEGIIDLLNSTRTLVSSDMRPVLVSMNCAKILVSI
;
A
#
# COMPACT_ATOMS: atom_id res chain seq x y z
N MET A 1 20.38 -4.65 -9.54
CA MET A 1 18.98 -4.32 -9.19
C MET A 1 18.63 -5.06 -7.91
N ASN A 2 18.39 -4.34 -6.81
CA ASN A 2 17.98 -4.96 -5.55
C ASN A 2 16.63 -5.65 -5.77
N LYS A 3 16.62 -6.99 -5.75
CA LYS A 3 15.40 -7.79 -5.83
C LYS A 3 14.80 -7.86 -4.43
N ILE A 4 13.56 -7.41 -4.26
CA ILE A 4 12.79 -7.74 -3.06
C ILE A 4 12.53 -9.24 -3.08
N SER A 5 12.91 -9.90 -1.99
CA SER A 5 12.68 -11.32 -1.77
C SER A 5 11.72 -11.50 -0.59
N ILE A 6 11.07 -12.65 -0.54
CA ILE A 6 10.23 -13.05 0.59
C ILE A 6 11.00 -13.01 1.92
N ASN A 7 12.32 -13.22 1.87
CA ASN A 7 13.23 -13.18 3.02
C ASN A 7 13.38 -11.78 3.65
N ASN A 8 12.86 -10.73 3.01
CA ASN A 8 12.87 -9.38 3.55
C ASN A 8 11.74 -9.14 4.58
N PHE A 9 10.82 -10.08 4.73
CA PHE A 9 9.63 -9.95 5.58
C PHE A 9 9.60 -11.03 6.67
N SER A 10 8.97 -10.74 7.80
CA SER A 10 8.79 -11.70 8.88
C SER A 10 7.82 -12.83 8.50
N GLU A 11 7.88 -13.96 9.21
CA GLU A 11 6.92 -15.05 9.00
C GLU A 11 5.46 -14.61 9.17
N VAL A 12 5.20 -13.66 10.08
CA VAL A 12 3.87 -13.10 10.32
C VAL A 12 3.40 -12.29 9.11
N GLU A 13 4.26 -11.42 8.57
CA GLU A 13 3.94 -10.62 7.38
C GLU A 13 3.67 -11.51 6.16
N ILE A 14 4.48 -12.56 5.98
CA ILE A 14 4.29 -13.54 4.91
C ILE A 14 2.96 -14.28 5.09
N LYS A 15 2.61 -14.69 6.31
CA LYS A 15 1.32 -15.33 6.61
C LYS A 15 0.14 -14.41 6.29
N ILE A 16 0.19 -13.13 6.67
CA ILE A 16 -0.85 -12.16 6.33
C ILE A 16 -0.96 -12.02 4.81
N LEU A 17 0.17 -11.81 4.12
CA LEU A 17 0.19 -11.64 2.67
C LEU A 17 -0.37 -12.88 1.94
N ASN A 18 0.00 -14.08 2.38
CA ASN A 18 -0.50 -15.33 1.81
C ASN A 18 -2.00 -15.48 2.02
N LYS A 19 -2.48 -15.20 3.25
CA LYS A 19 -3.91 -15.25 3.58
C LYS A 19 -4.72 -14.27 2.74
N LEU A 20 -4.20 -13.06 2.49
CA LEU A 20 -4.85 -12.13 1.55
C LEU A 20 -4.88 -12.66 0.10
N ASN A 21 -3.77 -13.26 -0.34
CA ASN A 21 -3.63 -13.78 -1.71
C ASN A 21 -4.38 -15.09 -1.98
N GLU A 22 -4.86 -15.77 -0.93
CA GLU A 22 -5.73 -16.95 -1.04
C GLU A 22 -7.17 -16.54 -1.42
N TYR A 23 -7.66 -15.42 -0.88
CA TYR A 23 -9.04 -14.97 -1.09
C TYR A 23 -9.16 -13.81 -2.09
N GLY A 24 -8.05 -13.18 -2.46
CA GLY A 24 -8.03 -12.02 -3.36
C GLY A 24 -6.61 -11.63 -3.77
N LYS A 25 -6.38 -10.33 -3.94
CA LYS A 25 -5.05 -9.76 -4.18
C LYS A 25 -4.59 -9.04 -2.93
N GLY A 26 -3.44 -9.45 -2.39
CA GLY A 26 -2.78 -8.80 -1.26
C GLY A 26 -1.42 -8.25 -1.67
N TYR A 27 -1.08 -7.06 -1.19
CA TYR A 27 0.19 -6.41 -1.46
C TYR A 27 0.78 -5.85 -0.18
N ILE A 28 2.09 -5.89 -0.04
CA ILE A 28 2.82 -5.02 0.89
C ILE A 28 3.09 -3.71 0.17
N VAL A 29 2.89 -2.57 0.82
CA VAL A 29 2.90 -1.26 0.15
C VAL A 29 3.69 -0.22 0.91
N GLY A 30 4.06 0.86 0.22
CA GLY A 30 4.55 2.08 0.87
C GLY A 30 5.98 2.01 1.39
N GLY A 31 6.18 2.56 2.60
CA GLY A 31 7.50 2.76 3.20
C GLY A 31 8.30 1.48 3.38
N ALA A 32 7.64 0.36 3.65
CA ALA A 32 8.32 -0.94 3.77
C ALA A 32 9.07 -1.33 2.50
N ILE A 33 8.46 -1.13 1.34
CA ILE A 33 9.06 -1.44 0.04
C ILE A 33 10.26 -0.54 -0.23
N ARG A 34 10.11 0.76 0.06
CA ARG A 34 11.18 1.75 -0.02
C ARG A 34 12.37 1.35 0.86
N ASP A 35 12.13 1.06 2.12
CA ASP A 35 13.18 0.77 3.10
C ASP A 35 13.96 -0.49 2.69
N ILE A 36 13.28 -1.53 2.22
CA ILE A 36 13.94 -2.75 1.70
C ILE A 36 14.80 -2.45 0.48
N LEU A 37 14.32 -1.63 -0.47
CA LEU A 37 15.10 -1.27 -1.65
C LEU A 37 16.38 -0.50 -1.29
N LEU A 38 16.34 0.26 -0.19
CA LEU A 38 17.47 0.96 0.42
C LEU A 38 18.31 0.05 1.35
N SER A 39 18.03 -1.26 1.41
CA SER A 39 18.70 -2.22 2.30
C SER A 39 18.58 -1.87 3.78
N LEU A 40 17.49 -1.20 4.15
CA LEU A 40 17.09 -0.91 5.52
C LEU A 40 16.02 -1.89 5.99
N LYS A 41 15.93 -2.08 7.31
CA LYS A 41 14.84 -2.83 7.92
C LYS A 41 13.58 -1.95 7.99
N PRO A 42 12.43 -2.36 7.42
CA PRO A 42 11.17 -1.64 7.59
C PRO A 42 10.82 -1.48 9.06
N LYS A 43 10.36 -0.28 9.43
CA LYS A 43 9.80 -0.03 10.76
C LYS A 43 8.40 -0.59 10.90
N ASP A 44 7.58 -0.33 9.87
CA ASP A 44 6.18 -0.70 9.80
C ASP A 44 5.91 -1.35 8.43
N VAL A 45 5.02 -2.34 8.39
CA VAL A 45 4.63 -3.07 7.17
C VAL A 45 3.12 -2.97 6.99
N ASP A 46 2.72 -2.20 5.98
CA ASP A 46 1.33 -2.00 5.61
C ASP A 46 0.92 -2.91 4.46
N PHE A 47 -0.33 -3.36 4.51
CA PHE A 47 -0.93 -4.19 3.47
C PHE A 47 -2.04 -3.45 2.74
N ALA A 48 -2.17 -3.73 1.44
CA ALA A 48 -3.28 -3.29 0.63
C ALA A 48 -3.96 -4.49 -0.04
N THR A 49 -5.28 -4.44 -0.21
CA THR A 49 -6.04 -5.55 -0.82
C THR A 49 -7.30 -5.10 -1.56
N ASN A 50 -7.77 -5.89 -2.52
CA ASN A 50 -9.09 -5.69 -3.13
C ASN A 50 -10.24 -6.26 -2.27
N LEU A 51 -9.94 -7.02 -1.22
CA LEU A 51 -10.97 -7.68 -0.41
C LEU A 51 -11.91 -6.67 0.27
N PRO A 52 -13.23 -6.92 0.32
CA PRO A 52 -14.17 -6.12 1.10
C PRO A 52 -13.86 -6.18 2.60
N TYR A 53 -14.16 -5.09 3.32
CA TYR A 53 -13.92 -4.99 4.77
C TYR A 53 -14.58 -6.12 5.57
N GLY A 54 -15.82 -6.51 5.19
CA GLY A 54 -16.52 -7.63 5.83
C GLY A 54 -15.76 -8.95 5.73
N ILE A 55 -15.14 -9.23 4.58
CA ILE A 55 -14.29 -10.41 4.37
C ILE A 55 -13.03 -10.32 5.22
N LEU A 56 -12.36 -9.16 5.24
CA LEU A 56 -11.17 -8.97 6.07
C LEU A 56 -11.45 -9.20 7.56
N LYS A 57 -12.57 -8.67 8.06
CA LYS A 57 -12.99 -8.86 9.45
C LYS A 57 -13.17 -10.34 9.79
N THR A 58 -13.79 -11.12 8.89
CA THR A 58 -13.95 -12.56 9.07
C THR A 58 -12.62 -13.30 9.02
N LEU A 59 -11.79 -13.03 8.01
CA LEU A 59 -10.50 -13.69 7.80
C LEU A 59 -9.52 -13.51 8.97
N PHE A 60 -9.52 -12.33 9.59
CA PHE A 60 -8.59 -11.99 10.67
C PHE A 60 -9.27 -11.90 12.04
N SER A 61 -10.46 -12.50 12.20
CA SER A 61 -11.24 -12.48 13.44
C SER A 61 -10.47 -13.02 14.66
N GLU A 62 -9.55 -13.96 14.45
CA GLU A 62 -8.66 -14.52 15.47
C GLU A 62 -7.68 -13.49 16.08
N TYR A 63 -7.43 -12.36 15.42
CA TYR A 63 -6.47 -11.33 15.85
C TYR A 63 -7.11 -10.07 16.45
N THR A 64 -8.36 -10.18 16.92
CA THR A 64 -9.12 -9.09 17.55
C THR A 64 -9.07 -7.78 16.75
N PRO A 65 -9.70 -7.73 15.56
CA PRO A 65 -9.57 -6.57 14.67
C PRO A 65 -10.16 -5.29 15.28
N LYS A 66 -9.42 -4.18 15.18
CA LYS A 66 -9.89 -2.85 15.58
C LYS A 66 -10.58 -2.15 14.41
N GLU A 67 -11.81 -1.69 14.62
CA GLU A 67 -12.63 -1.05 13.57
C GLU A 67 -12.46 0.47 13.46
N THR A 68 -11.50 1.08 14.15
CA THR A 68 -11.29 2.55 14.14
C THR A 68 -10.99 3.12 12.75
N GLY A 69 -10.57 2.28 11.78
CA GLY A 69 -10.30 2.66 10.40
C GLY A 69 -11.38 2.25 9.38
N LYS A 70 -12.51 1.69 9.83
CA LYS A 70 -13.54 1.10 8.97
C LYS A 70 -14.09 2.06 7.91
N SER A 71 -14.36 3.31 8.29
CA SER A 71 -14.88 4.35 7.38
C SER A 71 -13.93 4.63 6.20
N PHE A 72 -12.64 4.34 6.38
CA PHE A 72 -11.60 4.50 5.36
C PHE A 72 -11.21 3.18 4.68
N GLY A 73 -11.91 2.08 5.00
CA GLY A 73 -11.61 0.73 4.52
C GLY A 73 -10.34 0.12 5.10
N VAL A 74 -9.92 0.55 6.30
CA VAL A 74 -8.70 0.06 6.96
C VAL A 74 -9.07 -0.84 8.13
N LEU A 75 -8.55 -2.07 8.13
CA LEU A 75 -8.60 -3.01 9.24
C LEU A 75 -7.25 -2.99 9.98
N ARG A 76 -7.28 -2.84 11.30
CA ARG A 76 -6.09 -2.96 12.15
C ARG A 76 -6.16 -4.27 12.92
N ILE A 77 -5.09 -5.06 12.87
CA ILE A 77 -4.97 -6.33 13.60
C ILE A 77 -3.72 -6.30 14.46
N ARG A 78 -3.71 -7.04 15.58
CA ARG A 78 -2.54 -7.13 16.46
C ARG A 78 -2.07 -8.57 16.56
N ILE A 79 -0.81 -8.81 16.20
CA ILE A 79 -0.17 -10.12 16.27
C ILE A 79 1.18 -9.96 16.98
N ASN A 80 1.44 -10.73 18.03
CA ASN A 80 2.69 -10.67 18.82
C ASN A 80 3.06 -9.23 19.27
N ASN A 81 2.07 -8.46 19.74
CA ASN A 81 2.19 -7.06 20.15
C ASN A 81 2.57 -6.06 19.04
N ILE A 82 2.56 -6.48 17.77
CA ILE A 82 2.76 -5.61 16.61
C ILE A 82 1.39 -5.35 15.96
N ASP A 83 1.09 -4.07 15.72
CA ASP A 83 -0.10 -3.65 14.98
C ASP A 83 0.20 -3.67 13.47
N TYR A 84 -0.68 -4.29 12.68
CA TYR A 84 -0.62 -4.30 11.22
C TYR A 84 -1.86 -3.64 10.63
N GLU A 85 -1.66 -2.83 9.59
CA GLU A 85 -2.75 -2.21 8.84
C GLU A 85 -3.02 -2.93 7.52
N ILE A 86 -4.28 -3.24 7.25
CA ILE A 86 -4.75 -3.83 6.00
C ILE A 86 -5.81 -2.90 5.40
N ALA A 87 -5.45 -2.20 4.33
CA ALA A 87 -6.31 -1.24 3.66
C ALA A 87 -6.93 -1.82 2.39
N LYS A 88 -8.24 -1.61 2.19
CA LYS A 88 -8.87 -1.85 0.89
C LYS A 88 -8.35 -0.84 -0.13
N PHE A 89 -8.09 -1.28 -1.37
CA PHE A 89 -7.71 -0.37 -2.44
C PHE A 89 -8.75 0.71 -2.61
N ARG A 90 -8.26 1.94 -2.77
CA ARG A 90 -9.12 3.09 -2.95
C ARG A 90 -8.51 4.08 -3.92
N LYS A 91 -9.36 4.82 -4.60
CA LYS A 91 -9.01 6.02 -5.36
C LYS A 91 -9.64 7.23 -4.70
N ASP A 92 -9.00 8.37 -4.84
CA ASP A 92 -9.59 9.64 -4.44
C ASP A 92 -10.55 10.11 -5.53
N ILE A 93 -11.74 10.54 -5.12
CA ILE A 93 -12.64 11.29 -5.99
C ILE A 93 -12.42 12.77 -5.67
N TYR A 94 -11.94 13.52 -6.66
CA TYR A 94 -11.79 14.96 -6.55
C TYR A 94 -13.17 15.64 -6.67
N GLY A 95 -13.56 16.36 -5.62
CA GLY A 95 -14.84 17.09 -5.50
C GLY A 95 -14.87 17.93 -4.22
N LYS A 96 -15.98 18.63 -3.93
CA LYS A 96 -16.14 19.45 -2.70
C LYS A 96 -16.01 18.63 -1.40
N GLU A 97 -16.26 17.33 -1.46
CA GLU A 97 -16.12 16.40 -0.34
C GLU A 97 -15.07 15.33 -0.68
N LYS A 98 -14.10 15.10 0.22
CA LYS A 98 -13.16 13.98 0.11
C LYS A 98 -13.92 12.66 0.32
N LYS A 99 -14.46 12.08 -0.76
CA LYS A 99 -15.08 10.75 -0.73
C LYS A 99 -14.07 9.69 -1.14
N VAL A 100 -13.97 8.65 -0.31
CA VAL A 100 -13.20 7.44 -0.60
C VAL A 100 -14.01 6.57 -1.55
N SER A 101 -13.43 6.19 -2.69
CA SER A 101 -14.02 5.22 -3.60
C SER A 101 -13.16 3.97 -3.63
N PHE A 102 -13.75 2.83 -3.29
CA PHE A 102 -13.05 1.56 -3.35
C PHE A 102 -12.92 1.05 -4.79
N VAL A 103 -11.80 0.42 -5.09
CA VAL A 103 -11.43 -0.10 -6.42
C VAL A 103 -10.85 -1.50 -6.28
N ASP A 104 -10.64 -2.19 -7.41
CA ASP A 104 -10.09 -3.56 -7.41
C ASP A 104 -8.68 -3.65 -8.02
N ASP A 105 -8.18 -2.57 -8.62
CA ASP A 105 -6.81 -2.50 -9.14
C ASP A 105 -5.91 -1.65 -8.22
N ILE A 106 -4.87 -2.28 -7.69
CA ILE A 106 -3.81 -1.67 -6.87
C ILE A 106 -3.21 -0.43 -7.55
N ARG A 107 -3.16 -0.38 -8.89
CA ARG A 107 -2.60 0.76 -9.62
C ARG A 107 -3.32 2.07 -9.31
N ASN A 108 -4.63 2.01 -9.14
CA ASN A 108 -5.44 3.16 -8.75
C ASN A 108 -5.14 3.61 -7.30
N ASP A 109 -4.83 2.67 -6.40
CA ASP A 109 -4.40 3.00 -5.03
C ASP A 109 -3.01 3.65 -5.00
N LEU A 110 -2.07 3.14 -5.81
CA LEU A 110 -0.73 3.72 -5.88
C LEU A 110 -0.74 5.13 -6.46
N ALA A 111 -1.59 5.39 -7.46
CA ALA A 111 -1.69 6.69 -8.13
C ALA A 111 -2.19 7.83 -7.21
N ARG A 112 -2.91 7.54 -6.13
CA ARG A 112 -3.42 8.57 -5.20
C ARG A 112 -2.48 8.89 -4.02
N ARG A 113 -1.31 8.24 -3.92
CA ARG A 113 -0.40 8.43 -2.79
C ARG A 113 0.35 9.74 -2.94
N ASP A 114 0.72 10.39 -1.83
CA ASP A 114 1.28 11.75 -1.92
C ASP A 114 2.67 11.77 -2.58
N PHE A 115 3.50 10.75 -2.36
CA PHE A 115 4.90 10.72 -2.84
C PHE A 115 5.21 9.47 -3.67
N THR A 116 5.97 9.65 -4.76
CA THR A 116 6.37 8.56 -5.66
C THR A 116 7.10 7.45 -4.91
N ILE A 117 8.03 7.80 -4.02
CA ILE A 117 8.79 6.83 -3.19
C ILE A 117 7.91 5.92 -2.33
N ASN A 118 6.66 6.29 -2.06
CA ASN A 118 5.70 5.51 -1.29
C ASN A 118 4.63 4.85 -2.19
N ALA A 119 4.71 5.04 -3.51
CA ALA A 119 3.80 4.52 -4.53
C ALA A 119 4.31 3.21 -5.16
N MET A 120 4.82 2.32 -4.32
CA MET A 120 5.24 0.96 -4.71
C MET A 120 4.45 -0.09 -3.94
N ALA A 121 4.24 -1.24 -4.60
CA ALA A 121 3.61 -2.41 -4.03
C ALA A 121 4.45 -3.66 -4.33
N TYR A 122 4.38 -4.66 -3.45
CA TYR A 122 4.99 -5.97 -3.66
C TYR A 122 3.94 -7.07 -3.46
N ASN A 123 3.93 -8.03 -4.39
CA ASN A 123 3.18 -9.27 -4.29
C ASN A 123 4.08 -10.42 -4.71
N GLN A 124 3.95 -11.59 -4.07
CA GLN A 124 4.82 -12.73 -4.37
C GLN A 124 4.67 -13.25 -5.81
N LYS A 125 3.45 -13.20 -6.38
CA LYS A 125 3.15 -13.66 -7.74
C LYS A 125 3.48 -12.60 -8.79
N GLU A 126 3.17 -11.33 -8.51
CA GLU A 126 3.33 -10.22 -9.47
C GLU A 126 4.68 -9.49 -9.35
N GLY A 127 5.44 -9.72 -8.28
CA GLY A 127 6.67 -9.01 -7.98
C GLY A 127 6.44 -7.58 -7.49
N ILE A 128 7.36 -6.68 -7.82
CA ILE A 128 7.27 -5.25 -7.47
C ILE A 128 6.47 -4.52 -8.54
N ILE A 129 5.47 -3.76 -8.12
CA ILE A 129 4.74 -2.81 -8.94
C ILE A 129 5.22 -1.40 -8.59
N ASP A 130 5.87 -0.75 -9.55
CA ASP A 130 6.35 0.63 -9.48
C ASP A 130 5.85 1.40 -10.71
N LEU A 131 4.73 2.13 -10.56
CA LEU A 131 4.10 2.84 -11.69
C LEU A 131 4.85 4.12 -12.09
N LEU A 132 5.64 4.68 -11.19
CA LEU A 132 6.17 6.04 -11.31
C LEU A 132 7.69 6.04 -11.44
N ASN A 133 8.30 4.87 -11.65
CA ASN A 133 9.76 4.69 -11.60
C ASN A 133 10.35 5.30 -10.32
N SER A 134 9.64 5.10 -9.21
CA SER A 134 9.97 5.56 -7.86
C SER A 134 11.38 5.12 -7.45
N THR A 135 11.83 3.97 -7.94
CA THR A 135 13.21 3.50 -7.85
C THR A 135 14.26 4.52 -8.33
N ARG A 136 13.99 5.31 -9.38
CA ARG A 136 14.88 6.41 -9.82
C ARG A 136 14.90 7.56 -8.82
N THR A 137 13.76 7.82 -8.19
CA THR A 137 13.59 8.88 -7.19
C THR A 137 14.40 8.58 -5.93
N LEU A 138 14.51 7.30 -5.54
CA LEU A 138 15.36 6.87 -4.41
C LEU A 138 16.83 7.22 -4.61
N VAL A 139 17.31 7.29 -5.85
CA VAL A 139 18.69 7.62 -6.19
C VAL A 139 18.94 9.14 -6.19
N SER A 140 17.91 9.95 -6.45
CA SER A 140 18.08 11.41 -6.63
C SER A 140 17.82 12.25 -5.38
N SER A 141 17.48 11.66 -4.23
CA SER A 141 17.08 12.37 -2.98
C SER A 141 15.83 13.26 -3.10
N ASP A 142 15.27 13.41 -4.30
CA ASP A 142 14.15 14.32 -4.56
C ASP A 142 12.82 13.66 -4.18
N MET A 143 12.09 14.17 -3.20
CA MET A 143 10.70 13.71 -2.98
C MET A 143 9.77 14.34 -4.02
N ARG A 144 9.39 13.57 -5.04
CA ARG A 144 8.41 14.02 -6.05
C ARG A 144 6.98 13.67 -5.63
N PRO A 145 6.03 14.62 -5.73
CA PRO A 145 4.63 14.31 -5.54
C PRO A 145 4.10 13.39 -6.66
N VAL A 146 3.13 12.53 -6.36
CA VAL A 146 2.46 11.75 -7.42
C VAL A 146 1.50 12.67 -8.17
N LEU A 147 1.85 13.03 -9.39
CA LEU A 147 0.98 13.78 -10.29
C LEU A 147 -0.01 12.80 -10.93
N VAL A 148 -1.27 12.83 -10.49
CA VAL A 148 -2.37 12.14 -11.19
C VAL A 148 -2.62 12.86 -12.50
N SER A 149 -1.88 12.50 -13.55
CA SER A 149 -2.16 12.96 -14.91
C SER A 149 -3.39 12.22 -15.46
N MET A 150 -4.57 12.72 -15.13
CA MET A 150 -5.74 12.63 -16.00
C MET A 150 -6.17 14.06 -16.34
N ASN A 151 -5.71 14.58 -17.48
CA ASN A 151 -6.29 15.75 -18.17
C ASN A 151 -6.66 16.98 -17.31
N CYS A 152 -5.72 17.53 -16.55
CA CYS A 152 -5.79 18.93 -16.14
C CYS A 152 -4.51 19.64 -16.55
N ALA A 153 -4.58 20.28 -17.72
CA ALA A 153 -3.64 21.32 -18.09
C ALA A 153 -3.69 22.46 -17.05
N LYS A 154 -2.50 22.99 -16.74
CA LYS A 154 -2.21 24.13 -15.86
C LYS A 154 -2.45 23.88 -14.37
N ILE A 155 -1.38 24.04 -13.58
CA ILE A 155 -1.21 25.10 -12.55
C ILE A 155 -0.08 24.68 -11.58
N LEU A 156 0.92 25.57 -11.48
CA LEU A 156 1.98 25.72 -10.47
C LEU A 156 3.06 24.61 -10.40
N VAL A 157 4.35 24.92 -10.32
CA VAL A 157 4.99 25.98 -9.52
C VAL A 157 6.20 26.58 -10.28
N SER A 158 6.20 27.90 -10.46
CA SER A 158 7.42 28.71 -10.46
C SER A 158 8.02 28.68 -9.07
N ILE A 159 9.28 28.28 -8.95
CA ILE A 159 10.25 28.96 -8.09
C ILE A 159 11.55 29.04 -8.90
#